data_AF-A0A7V6V5Q3-F1
#
_entry.id   AF-A0A7V6V5Q3-F1
#
_cell.length_a   1.000
_cell.length_b   1.000
_cell.length_c   1.000
_cell.angle_alpha   90.00
_cell.angle_beta   90.00
_cell.angle_gamma   90.00
#
_symmetry.space_group_name_H-M   'P 1'
#
loop_
_entity.id
_entity.type
_entity.pdbx_description
1 polymer ?
#
loop_
_entity_poly.entity_id
_entity_poly.type
_entity_poly.pdbx_seq_one_letter_code
_entity_poly.pdbx_strand_id
1 'polypeptide(L)' 'ELVILEGYKESPYPKIEVLRGETGREPLGVEHTIAYVSDFSLETDLPVFTFDQPEELSAFLLDRLAEKQLSN' A
#
# COMPACT_ATOMS: atom_id res chain seq x y z
N GLU A 1 11.65 2.63 -13.98
CA GLU A 1 11.60 1.18 -13.73
C GLU A 1 10.98 0.94 -12.37
N LEU A 2 10.22 -0.14 -12.18
CA LEU A 2 9.52 -0.47 -10.93
C LEU A 2 9.87 -1.90 -10.52
N VAL A 3 10.24 -2.11 -9.26
CA VAL A 3 10.44 -3.42 -8.66
C VAL A 3 9.41 -3.60 -7.54
N ILE A 4 8.69 -4.73 -7.56
CA ILE A 4 7.73 -5.12 -6.52
C ILE A 4 8.38 -6.17 -5.63
N LEU A 5 8.26 -6.00 -4.32
CA LEU A 5 8.78 -6.92 -3.31
C LEU A 5 7.62 -7.50 -2.50
N GLU A 6 7.60 -8.81 -2.29
CA GLU A 6 6.60 -9.49 -1.46
C GLU A 6 7.27 -10.09 -0.21
N GLY A 7 6.69 -9.89 0.97
CA GLY A 7 7.16 -10.50 2.23
C GLY A 7 8.29 -9.76 2.95
N TYR A 8 8.87 -8.70 2.39
CA TYR A 8 9.98 -7.93 2.97
C TYR A 8 9.54 -6.88 4.01
N LYS A 9 8.92 -7.32 5.10
CA LYS A 9 8.33 -6.44 6.14
C LYS A 9 9.33 -5.50 6.81
N GLU A 10 10.58 -5.90 6.97
CA GLU A 10 11.64 -5.09 7.61
C GLU A 10 12.42 -4.19 6.62
N SER A 11 12.09 -4.23 5.33
CA SER A 11 12.79 -3.38 4.35
C SER A 11 12.43 -1.89 4.54
N PRO A 12 13.34 -0.96 4.20
CA PRO A 12 13.07 0.49 4.29
C PRO A 12 12.21 1.02 3.13
N TYR A 13 11.80 0.15 2.20
CA TYR A 13 11.04 0.55 1.02
C TYR A 13 9.57 0.80 1.37
N PRO A 14 8.86 1.65 0.60
CA PRO A 14 7.43 1.88 0.79
C PRO A 14 6.61 0.59 0.63
N LYS A 15 5.55 0.45 1.43
CA LYS A 15 4.77 -0.79 1.50
C LYS A 15 3.27 -0.52 1.36
N ILE A 16 2.59 -1.50 0.78
CA ILE A 16 1.13 -1.61 0.82
C ILE A 16 0.81 -2.78 1.72
N GLU A 17 0.06 -2.54 2.79
CA GLU A 17 -0.46 -3.63 3.63
C GLU A 17 -1.78 -4.13 3.04
N VAL A 18 -1.87 -5.45 2.85
CA VAL A 18 -3.08 -6.10 2.35
C VAL A 18 -3.75 -6.84 3.50
N LEU A 19 -4.97 -6.44 3.83
CA LEU A 19 -5.77 -7.01 4.91
C LEU A 19 -6.99 -7.73 4.34
N ARG A 20 -7.32 -8.87 4.95
CA ARG A 20 -8.58 -9.57 4.69
C ARG A 20 -9.28 -9.82 6.00
N GLY A 21 -10.54 -9.42 6.10
CA GLY A 21 -11.34 -9.57 7.31
C GLY A 21 -11.42 -11.00 7.80
N GLU A 22 -11.28 -11.99 6.90
CA GLU A 22 -11.21 -13.42 7.23
C GLU A 22 -9.92 -13.83 7.97
N THR A 23 -8.79 -13.18 7.67
CA THR A 23 -7.48 -13.48 8.27
C THR A 23 -7.13 -12.60 9.47
N GLY A 24 -7.76 -11.44 9.59
CA GLY A 24 -7.52 -10.47 10.65
C GLY A 24 -7.84 -9.04 10.20
N ARG A 25 -8.34 -8.22 11.13
CA ARG A 25 -8.76 -6.83 10.84
C ARG A 25 -7.78 -5.76 11.32
N GLU A 26 -6.75 -6.17 12.04
CA GLU A 26 -5.76 -5.26 12.60
C GLU A 26 -4.56 -5.17 11.65
N PRO A 27 -4.15 -3.95 11.24
CA PRO A 27 -2.89 -3.72 10.55
C PRO A 27 -1.73 -4.35 11.31
N LEU A 28 -0.76 -4.87 10.56
CA LEU A 28 0.49 -5.35 11.17
C LEU A 28 1.36 -4.19 11.65
N GLY A 29 0.99 -2.95 11.29
CA GLY A 29 1.70 -1.74 11.70
C GLY A 29 3.08 -1.67 11.08
N VAL A 30 3.26 -2.23 9.88
CA VAL A 30 4.58 -2.28 9.24
C VAL A 30 5.05 -0.86 8.92
N GLU A 31 6.29 -0.55 9.31
CA GLU A 31 6.90 0.74 9.02
C GLU A 31 6.95 1.02 7.51
N HIS A 32 6.85 2.30 7.13
CA HIS A 32 6.80 2.75 5.73
C HIS A 32 5.57 2.28 4.93
N THR A 33 4.49 1.88 5.62
CA THR A 33 3.19 1.67 4.96
C THR A 33 2.68 3.00 4.39
N ILE A 34 2.32 3.00 3.10
CA ILE A 34 1.87 4.18 2.37
C ILE A 34 0.41 4.10 1.92
N ALA A 35 -0.18 2.91 1.95
CA ALA A 35 -1.57 2.65 1.63
C ALA A 35 -1.97 1.26 2.14
N TYR A 36 -3.28 1.02 2.22
CA TYR A 36 -3.86 -0.27 2.56
C TYR A 36 -4.73 -0.80 1.40
N VAL A 37 -4.82 -2.12 1.29
CA VAL A 37 -5.85 -2.80 0.49
C VAL A 37 -6.66 -3.69 1.43
N SER A 38 -7.98 -3.52 1.47
CA SER A 38 -8.84 -4.20 2.44
C SER A 38 -10.24 -4.48 1.87
N ASP A 39 -10.88 -5.57 2.34
CA ASP A 39 -12.29 -5.87 2.12
C ASP A 39 -13.22 -5.29 3.21
N PHE A 40 -12.67 -4.48 4.12
CA PHE A 40 -13.41 -3.76 5.17
C PHE A 40 -12.87 -2.34 5.38
N SER A 41 -13.68 -1.47 5.97
CA SER A 41 -13.29 -0.09 6.29
C SER A 41 -12.23 -0.05 7.39
N LEU A 42 -11.16 0.70 7.15
CA LEU A 42 -10.09 0.98 8.11
C LEU A 42 -10.16 2.45 8.55
N GLU A 43 -10.02 2.70 9.85
CA GLU A 43 -9.84 4.07 10.38
C GLU A 43 -8.35 4.43 10.29
N THR A 44 -7.98 5.23 9.29
CA THR A 44 -6.59 5.64 9.04
C THR A 44 -6.53 6.91 8.21
N ASP A 45 -5.44 7.66 8.32
CA ASP A 45 -5.15 8.82 7.47
C ASP A 45 -4.51 8.43 6.12
N LEU A 46 -4.18 7.15 5.93
CA LEU A 46 -3.60 6.62 4.69
C LEU A 46 -4.70 6.22 3.69
N PRO A 47 -4.42 6.27 2.37
CA PRO A 47 -5.34 5.75 1.36
C PRO A 47 -5.67 4.26 1.59
N VAL A 48 -6.95 3.92 1.45
CA VAL A 48 -7.46 2.54 1.55
C VAL A 48 -8.18 2.20 0.25
N PHE A 49 -7.74 1.13 -0.40
CA PHE A 49 -8.34 0.60 -1.63
C PHE A 49 -9.05 -0.73 -1.34
N THR A 50 -10.05 -1.08 -2.15
CA THR A 50 -10.62 -2.42 -2.13
C THR A 50 -9.93 -3.34 -3.13
N PHE A 51 -10.18 -4.65 -3.06
CA PHE A 51 -9.67 -5.62 -4.03
C PHE A 51 -10.20 -5.43 -5.46
N ASP A 52 -11.26 -4.64 -5.63
CA ASP A 52 -11.88 -4.32 -6.91
C ASP A 52 -11.41 -2.98 -7.50
N GLN A 53 -10.37 -2.36 -6.92
CA GLN A 53 -9.80 -1.08 -7.35
C GLN A 53 -8.32 -1.17 -7.80
N PRO A 54 -7.94 -2.13 -8.67
CA PRO A 54 -6.56 -2.25 -9.11
C PRO A 54 -6.11 -1.06 -9.98
N GLU A 55 -7.02 -0.43 -10.73
CA GLU A 55 -6.71 0.74 -11.56
C GLU A 55 -6.35 1.97 -10.72
N GLU A 56 -7.13 2.26 -9.68
CA GLU A 56 -6.89 3.38 -8.77
C GLU A 56 -5.62 3.18 -7.96
N LEU A 57 -5.37 1.95 -7.48
CA LEU A 57 -4.11 1.62 -6.81
C LEU A 57 -2.91 1.79 -7.74
N SER A 58 -3.05 1.38 -9.01
CA SER A 58 -2.00 1.54 -10.01
C SER A 58 -1.71 3.01 -10.31
N ALA A 59 -2.75 3.84 -10.45
CA ALA A 59 -2.61 5.28 -10.63
C ALA A 59 -1.87 5.93 -9.45
N PHE A 60 -2.27 5.60 -8.21
CA PHE A 60 -1.59 6.05 -6.99
C PHE A 60 -0.09 5.71 -6.98
N LEU A 61 0.27 4.47 -7.39
CA LEU A 61 1.66 4.05 -7.47
C LEU A 61 2.45 4.81 -8.55
N LEU A 62 1.84 5.05 -9.72
CA LEU A 62 2.48 5.79 -10.81
C LEU A 62 2.73 7.26 -10.45
N ASP A 63 1.77 7.93 -9.83
CA ASP A 63 1.92 9.31 -9.38
C ASP A 63 3.08 9.43 -8.39
N ARG A 64 3.16 8.49 -7.44
CA ARG A 64 4.24 8.46 -6.44
C ARG A 64 5.62 8.19 -7.06
N LEU A 65 5.69 7.35 -8.10
CA LEU A 65 6.92 7.12 -8.86
C LEU A 65 7.35 8.37 -9.63
N ALA A 66 6.42 9.17 -10.14
CA ALA A 66 6.71 10.43 -10.81
C ALA A 66 7.24 11.49 -9.84
N GLU A 67 6.62 11.63 -8.66
CA GLU A 67 7.11 12.53 -7.60
C GLU A 67 8.54 12.22 -7.16
N LYS A 68 8.85 10.92 -6.98
CA LYS A 68 10.21 10.46 -6.65
C LYS A 68 11.24 10.81 -7.72
N GLN A 69 10.86 10.79 -8.99
CA GLN A 69 11.76 11.16 -10.10
C GLN A 69 12.02 12.67 -10.18
N LEU A 70 11.05 13.51 -9.80
CA LEU A 70 11.20 14.97 -9.75
C LEU A 70 12.03 15.46 -8.54
N SER A 71 12.19 14.61 -7.52
CA SER A 71 12.88 14.92 -6.27
C SER A 71 14.36 14.48 -6.26
N ASN A 72 14.83 13.86 -7.34
CA ASN A 72 16.20 13.36 -7.54
C ASN A 72 16.93 14.21 -8.58
#